data_AF-A0A7W4TR79-F1
#
_entry.id   AF-A0A7W4TR79-F1
#
_cell.length_a   1.000
_cell.length_b   1.000
_cell.length_c   1.000
_cell.angle_alpha   90.00
_cell.angle_beta   90.00
_cell.angle_gamma   90.00
#
_symmetry.space_group_name_H-M   'P 1'
#
loop_
_entity.id
_entity.type
_entity.pdbx_description
1 polymer ?
#
loop_
_entity_poly.entity_id
_entity_poly.type
_entity_poly.pdbx_seq_one_letter_code
_entity_poly.pdbx_strand_id
1 'polypeptide(L)'
;MSASEDAALPSTPSAPSAALSSHLTMPFISTTDTQDAIEFLGAVERIRVDGRRTAGELAVHEVQAVRGHGSPMHRHTRASETFLVLDGELRVLVDDIDITAGAGSAAILPPGHTHGFVVTSPTARYLTLHTPSGFDAFVRAAGHPEGFTHPDPPDPEALTRLAAQYGVEIVGPPPLP
;
A
#
# COMPACT_ATOMS: atom_id res chain seq x y z
N MET A 1 -24.33 3.88 -50.75
CA MET A 1 -24.33 5.04 -49.82
C MET A 1 -24.99 4.52 -48.54
N SER A 2 -24.36 4.39 -47.38
CA SER A 2 -23.21 5.08 -46.79
C SER A 2 -22.44 4.10 -45.91
N ALA A 3 -21.11 4.15 -45.96
CA ALA A 3 -20.22 3.61 -44.93
C ALA A 3 -19.66 4.82 -44.17
N SER A 4 -19.65 4.76 -42.84
CA SER A 4 -18.99 5.74 -41.95
C SER A 4 -18.35 4.92 -40.83
N GLU A 5 -17.08 4.59 -40.94
CA GLU A 5 -15.89 5.40 -40.58
C GLU A 5 -15.53 5.19 -39.10
N ASP A 6 -14.62 4.23 -38.95
CA ASP A 6 -13.91 3.83 -37.75
C ASP A 6 -12.88 4.91 -37.42
N ALA A 7 -13.11 5.66 -36.35
CA ALA A 7 -12.23 6.76 -35.94
C ALA A 7 -11.00 6.20 -35.21
N ALA A 8 -9.92 5.98 -35.96
CA ALA A 8 -8.61 5.63 -35.42
C ALA A 8 -8.04 6.78 -34.57
N LEU A 9 -7.64 6.48 -33.33
CA LEU A 9 -6.91 7.39 -32.45
C LEU A 9 -5.52 7.73 -33.03
N PRO A 10 -5.03 8.98 -32.87
CA PRO A 10 -3.72 9.37 -33.38
C PRO A 10 -2.59 8.72 -32.58
N SER A 11 -1.66 8.09 -33.29
CA SER A 11 -0.43 7.53 -32.75
C SER A 11 0.56 8.65 -32.37
N THR A 12 0.92 8.69 -31.09
CA THR A 12 1.97 9.58 -30.56
C THR A 12 3.35 9.05 -30.94
N PRO A 13 4.34 9.94 -31.23
CA PRO A 13 5.70 9.50 -31.53
C PRO A 13 6.39 8.92 -30.28
N SER A 14 7.06 7.79 -30.48
CA SER A 14 7.84 7.07 -29.45
C SER A 14 8.99 7.96 -28.93
N ALA A 15 8.95 8.31 -27.64
CA ALA A 15 10.06 8.92 -26.96
C ALA A 15 11.26 7.93 -26.90
N PRO A 16 12.52 8.42 -26.93
CA PRO A 16 13.67 7.53 -26.81
C PRO A 16 13.58 6.76 -25.48
N SER A 17 13.72 5.43 -25.57
CA SER A 17 13.78 4.54 -24.41
C SER A 17 14.96 4.97 -23.53
N ALA A 18 14.66 5.72 -22.46
CA ALA A 18 15.59 5.85 -21.36
C ALA A 18 15.86 4.41 -20.90
N ALA A 19 17.08 3.92 -21.08
CA ALA A 19 17.46 2.61 -20.60
C ALA A 19 17.02 2.52 -19.13
N LEU A 20 16.15 1.55 -18.82
CA LEU A 20 15.73 1.24 -17.45
C LEU A 20 16.98 0.79 -16.70
N SER A 21 17.71 1.75 -16.12
CA SER A 21 18.85 1.47 -15.28
C SER A 21 18.30 1.23 -13.89
N SER A 22 18.04 -0.02 -13.56
CA SER A 22 17.69 -0.39 -12.19
C SER A 22 18.88 -0.07 -11.29
N HIS A 23 18.60 0.54 -10.13
CA HIS A 23 19.60 0.74 -9.10
C HIS A 23 19.87 -0.53 -8.28
N LEU A 24 19.18 -1.64 -8.60
CA LEU A 24 19.38 -2.96 -8.00
C LEU A 24 20.61 -3.64 -8.59
N THR A 25 21.72 -3.57 -7.87
CA THR A 25 23.00 -4.14 -8.33
C THR A 25 23.28 -5.54 -7.79
N MET A 26 22.48 -6.05 -6.85
CA MET A 26 22.66 -7.36 -6.24
C MET A 26 21.34 -8.12 -6.09
N PRO A 27 21.31 -9.43 -6.36
CA PRO A 27 20.16 -10.25 -6.03
C PRO A 27 19.99 -10.35 -4.51
N PHE A 28 18.74 -10.39 -4.07
CA PHE A 28 18.38 -10.64 -2.68
C PHE A 28 17.19 -11.60 -2.66
N ILE A 29 17.24 -12.56 -1.73
CA ILE A 29 16.14 -13.49 -1.48
C ILE A 29 15.70 -13.25 -0.04
N SER A 30 14.41 -12.92 0.12
CA SER A 30 13.79 -12.82 1.43
C SER A 30 13.12 -14.14 1.81
N THR A 31 13.42 -14.63 3.00
CA THR A 31 12.73 -15.74 3.66
C THR A 31 12.00 -15.25 4.90
N THR A 32 11.09 -16.04 5.45
CA THR A 32 10.35 -15.71 6.69
C THR A 32 11.29 -15.32 7.84
N ASP A 33 12.47 -15.92 7.93
CA ASP A 33 13.44 -15.66 9.00
C ASP A 33 14.18 -14.33 8.84
N THR A 34 14.10 -13.73 7.64
CA THR A 34 14.74 -12.44 7.31
C THR A 34 13.75 -11.29 7.23
N GLN A 35 12.46 -11.58 7.41
CA GLN A 35 11.38 -10.60 7.29
C GLN A 35 11.03 -10.08 8.66
N ASP A 36 10.75 -8.79 8.72
CA ASP A 36 10.22 -8.18 9.92
C ASP A 36 8.72 -8.40 9.97
N ALA A 37 8.25 -8.91 11.11
CA ALA A 37 6.85 -8.97 11.48
C ALA A 37 6.59 -7.90 12.53
N ILE A 38 5.78 -6.92 12.17
CA ILE A 38 5.56 -5.70 12.96
C ILE A 38 4.07 -5.58 13.25
N GLU A 39 3.71 -5.48 14.52
CA GLU A 39 2.36 -5.11 14.94
C GLU A 39 2.14 -3.63 14.63
N PHE A 40 1.20 -3.35 13.73
CA PHE A 40 0.91 -2.01 13.24
C PHE A 40 -0.60 -1.86 12.98
N LEU A 41 -1.21 -0.85 13.60
CA LEU A 41 -2.66 -0.57 13.50
C LEU A 41 -3.56 -1.79 13.76
N GLY A 42 -3.14 -2.68 14.67
CA GLY A 42 -3.90 -3.86 15.09
C GLY A 42 -3.86 -5.04 14.10
N ALA A 43 -2.90 -5.06 13.18
CA ALA A 43 -2.56 -6.25 12.41
C ALA A 43 -1.03 -6.44 12.33
N VAL A 44 -0.62 -7.66 12.01
CA VAL A 44 0.79 -7.98 11.75
C VAL A 44 1.10 -7.66 10.29
N GLU A 45 1.94 -6.66 10.09
CA GLU A 45 2.58 -6.30 8.83
C GLU A 45 3.88 -7.09 8.68
N ARG A 46 3.97 -7.97 7.67
CA ARG A 46 5.23 -8.64 7.30
C ARG A 46 5.89 -7.90 6.14
N ILE A 47 7.05 -7.30 6.37
CA ILE A 47 7.83 -6.64 5.31
C ILE A 47 8.56 -7.72 4.50
N ARG A 48 8.00 -8.10 3.35
CA ARG A 48 8.54 -9.14 2.45
C ARG A 48 9.74 -8.65 1.67
N VAL A 49 9.73 -7.38 1.26
CA VAL A 49 10.85 -6.70 0.60
C VAL A 49 10.95 -5.30 1.18
N ASP A 50 12.10 -5.00 1.78
CA ASP A 50 12.41 -3.72 2.40
C ASP A 50 13.02 -2.74 1.39
N GLY A 51 12.66 -1.45 1.49
CA GLY A 51 13.18 -0.38 0.65
C GLY A 51 14.71 -0.25 0.64
N ARG A 52 15.36 -0.56 1.77
CA ARG A 52 16.83 -0.60 1.91
C ARG A 52 17.47 -1.67 1.02
N ARG A 53 16.74 -2.74 0.68
CA ARG A 53 17.19 -3.79 -0.24
C ARG A 53 16.91 -3.44 -1.70
N THR A 54 16.06 -2.45 -1.94
CA THR A 54 15.65 -2.04 -3.29
C THR A 54 16.20 -0.67 -3.70
N ALA A 55 17.19 -0.14 -2.98
CA ALA A 55 17.71 1.22 -3.20
C ALA A 55 16.61 2.30 -3.21
N GLY A 56 15.51 2.07 -2.48
CA GLY A 56 14.37 2.99 -2.42
C GLY A 56 13.29 2.75 -3.49
N GLU A 57 13.47 1.80 -4.41
CA GLU A 57 12.56 1.64 -5.55
C GLU A 57 11.23 0.99 -5.16
N LEU A 58 11.22 0.05 -4.22
CA LEU A 58 10.03 -0.75 -3.88
C LEU A 58 10.07 -1.28 -2.45
N ALA A 59 8.96 -1.17 -1.73
CA ALA A 59 8.68 -1.99 -0.55
C ALA A 59 7.48 -2.89 -0.81
N VAL A 60 7.52 -4.12 -0.29
CA VAL A 60 6.41 -5.09 -0.37
C VAL A 60 6.08 -5.57 1.03
N HIS A 61 4.81 -5.43 1.39
CA HIS A 61 4.25 -5.82 2.67
C HIS A 61 3.21 -6.90 2.44
N GLU A 62 3.10 -7.83 3.38
CA GLU A 62 2.01 -8.81 3.46
C GLU A 62 1.29 -8.62 4.78
N VAL A 63 -0.03 -8.47 4.71
CA VAL A 63 -0.88 -8.28 5.88
C VAL A 63 -1.90 -9.40 5.95
N GLN A 64 -2.07 -9.96 7.14
CA GLN A 64 -3.19 -10.83 7.48
C GLN A 64 -4.00 -10.16 8.58
N ALA A 65 -5.27 -9.93 8.31
CA ALA A 65 -6.12 -9.12 9.17
C ALA A 65 -7.53 -9.70 9.31
N VAL A 66 -8.23 -9.25 10.35
CA VAL A 66 -9.62 -9.62 10.64
C VAL A 66 -10.59 -8.54 10.19
N ARG A 67 -11.88 -8.86 10.14
CA ARG A 67 -12.95 -7.89 9.82
C ARG A 67 -12.80 -6.59 10.61
N GLY A 68 -12.91 -5.46 9.91
CA GLY A 68 -12.86 -4.13 10.51
C GLY A 68 -11.46 -3.55 10.67
N HIS A 69 -10.39 -4.34 10.49
CA HIS A 69 -9.06 -3.77 10.32
C HIS A 69 -9.00 -2.93 9.03
N GLY A 70 -8.29 -1.82 9.07
CA GLY A 70 -8.18 -0.89 7.96
C GLY A 70 -7.24 0.26 8.26
N SER A 71 -6.93 1.05 7.25
CA SER A 71 -6.16 2.29 7.41
C SER A 71 -7.07 3.47 7.76
N PRO A 72 -6.56 4.48 8.50
CA PRO A 72 -7.15 5.81 8.47
C PRO A 72 -7.25 6.33 7.03
N MET A 73 -8.20 7.23 6.76
CA MET A 73 -8.17 7.95 5.48
C MET A 73 -6.89 8.78 5.40
N HIS A 74 -6.11 8.60 4.33
CA HIS A 74 -4.81 9.24 4.16
C HIS A 74 -4.45 9.45 2.69
N ARG A 75 -3.33 10.12 2.44
CA ARG A 75 -2.69 10.15 1.12
C ARG A 75 -1.18 9.99 1.27
N HIS A 76 -0.58 9.25 0.34
CA HIS A 76 0.88 9.24 0.17
C HIS A 76 1.28 10.43 -0.70
N THR A 77 2.23 11.24 -0.25
CA THR A 77 2.72 12.42 -0.99
C THR A 77 3.73 12.07 -2.08
N ARG A 78 4.31 10.86 -2.02
CA ARG A 78 5.44 10.43 -2.87
C ARG A 78 5.23 9.08 -3.53
N ALA A 79 4.68 8.11 -2.79
CA ALA A 79 4.55 6.73 -3.24
C ALA A 79 3.17 6.46 -3.81
N SER A 80 3.10 5.66 -4.88
CA SER A 80 1.89 4.91 -5.19
C SER A 80 1.75 3.77 -4.19
N GLU A 81 0.54 3.50 -3.73
CA GLU A 81 0.21 2.29 -2.97
C GLU A 81 -0.56 1.32 -3.87
N THR A 82 -0.14 0.06 -3.93
CA THR A 82 -0.82 -0.97 -4.72
C THR A 82 -1.27 -2.12 -3.82
N PHE A 83 -2.55 -2.45 -3.87
CA PHE A 83 -3.13 -3.61 -3.20
C PHE A 83 -3.17 -4.80 -4.16
N LEU A 84 -2.76 -5.97 -3.67
CA LEU A 84 -3.03 -7.28 -4.29
C LEU A 84 -3.76 -8.16 -3.28
N VAL A 85 -5.04 -8.44 -3.50
CA VAL A 85 -5.84 -9.24 -2.56
C VAL A 85 -5.58 -10.72 -2.82
N LEU A 86 -5.02 -11.42 -1.84
CA LEU A 86 -4.66 -12.84 -1.96
C LEU A 86 -5.78 -13.76 -1.49
N ASP A 87 -6.50 -13.35 -0.43
CA ASP A 87 -7.62 -14.06 0.17
C ASP A 87 -8.55 -13.08 0.91
N GLY A 88 -9.85 -13.39 1.00
CA GLY A 88 -10.85 -12.53 1.62
C GLY A 88 -11.27 -11.33 0.76
N GLU A 89 -11.72 -10.27 1.42
CA GLU A 89 -12.33 -9.09 0.80
C GLU A 89 -11.97 -7.80 1.55
N LEU A 90 -11.61 -6.77 0.78
CA LEU A 90 -11.41 -5.40 1.24
C LEU A 90 -12.45 -4.50 0.56
N ARG A 91 -12.95 -3.49 1.26
CA ARG A 91 -13.55 -2.30 0.64
C ARG A 91 -12.48 -1.22 0.56
N VAL A 92 -12.21 -0.73 -0.64
CA VAL A 92 -11.18 0.28 -0.93
C VAL A 92 -11.88 1.55 -1.41
N LEU A 93 -11.58 2.67 -0.76
CA LEU A 93 -12.12 3.99 -1.06
C LEU A 93 -10.99 4.89 -1.55
N VAL A 94 -11.17 5.56 -2.68
CA VAL A 94 -10.18 6.45 -3.31
C VAL A 94 -10.93 7.59 -3.99
N ASP A 95 -10.83 8.79 -3.44
CA ASP A 95 -11.65 9.95 -3.84
C ASP A 95 -13.15 9.57 -3.96
N ASP A 96 -13.71 9.55 -5.18
CA ASP A 96 -15.11 9.21 -5.46
C ASP A 96 -15.33 7.71 -5.78
N ILE A 97 -14.27 6.89 -5.76
CA ILE A 97 -14.31 5.47 -6.05
C ILE A 97 -14.47 4.69 -4.74
N ASP A 98 -15.41 3.76 -4.71
CA ASP A 98 -15.67 2.87 -3.58
C ASP A 98 -15.95 1.46 -4.11
N ILE A 99 -14.97 0.57 -3.97
CA ILE A 99 -14.99 -0.76 -4.59
C ILE A 99 -14.69 -1.83 -3.55
N THR A 100 -15.50 -2.87 -3.58
CA THR A 100 -15.21 -4.15 -2.92
C THR A 100 -14.25 -4.97 -3.79
N ALA A 101 -13.05 -5.22 -3.27
CA ALA A 101 -11.98 -5.99 -3.89
C ALA A 101 -11.80 -7.33 -3.18
N GLY A 102 -12.24 -8.41 -3.83
CA GLY A 102 -12.02 -9.79 -3.37
C GLY A 102 -10.70 -10.40 -3.87
N ALA A 103 -10.41 -11.63 -3.47
CA ALA A 103 -9.23 -12.38 -3.90
C ALA A 103 -9.00 -12.34 -5.44
N GLY A 104 -7.76 -12.09 -5.85
CA GLY A 104 -7.35 -11.90 -7.24
C GLY A 104 -7.48 -10.47 -7.76
N SER A 105 -8.09 -9.56 -6.99
CA SER A 105 -8.19 -8.15 -7.34
C SER A 105 -6.87 -7.41 -7.12
N ALA A 106 -6.66 -6.38 -7.93
CA ALA A 106 -5.58 -5.41 -7.77
C ALA A 106 -6.15 -3.98 -7.79
N ALA A 107 -5.59 -3.10 -6.97
CA ALA A 107 -5.89 -1.67 -7.00
C ALA A 107 -4.57 -0.89 -6.90
N ILE A 108 -4.41 0.14 -7.72
CA ILE A 108 -3.26 1.06 -7.65
C ILE A 108 -3.76 2.45 -7.31
N LEU A 109 -3.17 3.04 -6.27
CA LEU A 109 -3.55 4.31 -5.67
C LEU A 109 -2.38 5.28 -5.89
N PRO A 110 -2.45 6.18 -6.87
CA PRO A 110 -1.35 7.09 -7.17
C PRO A 110 -1.13 8.10 -6.02
N PRO A 111 0.07 8.71 -5.93
CA PRO A 111 0.37 9.72 -4.92
C PRO A 111 -0.62 10.90 -5.00
N GLY A 112 -0.94 11.48 -3.85
CA GLY A 112 -1.77 12.68 -3.71
C GLY A 112 -3.27 12.43 -3.63
N HIS A 113 -3.75 11.25 -4.03
CA HIS A 113 -5.16 10.85 -3.92
C HIS A 113 -5.51 10.43 -2.51
N THR A 114 -6.66 10.87 -1.99
CA THR A 114 -7.11 10.50 -0.65
C THR A 114 -7.76 9.13 -0.72
N HIS A 115 -7.29 8.20 0.11
CA HIS A 115 -7.77 6.84 0.12
C HIS A 115 -7.74 6.22 1.52
N GLY A 116 -8.44 5.10 1.64
CA GLY A 116 -8.45 4.23 2.80
C GLY A 116 -9.08 2.89 2.44
N PHE A 117 -8.94 1.91 3.32
CA PHE A 117 -9.56 0.61 3.12
C PHE A 117 -10.03 0.02 4.44
N VAL A 118 -10.92 -0.98 4.34
CA VAL A 118 -11.35 -1.78 5.49
C VAL A 118 -11.60 -3.23 5.05
N VAL A 119 -11.21 -4.18 5.90
CA VAL A 119 -11.50 -5.60 5.70
C VAL A 119 -12.98 -5.87 5.95
N THR A 120 -13.69 -6.37 4.93
CA THR A 120 -15.13 -6.66 4.98
C THR A 120 -15.41 -8.15 5.12
N SER A 121 -14.48 -9.05 4.80
CA SER A 121 -14.60 -10.48 5.11
C SER A 121 -14.25 -10.78 6.57
N PRO A 122 -14.55 -11.99 7.12
CA PRO A 122 -14.11 -12.37 8.47
C PRO A 122 -12.59 -12.26 8.66
N THR A 123 -11.83 -12.64 7.64
CA THR A 123 -10.38 -12.49 7.53
C THR A 123 -10.01 -12.12 6.11
N ALA A 124 -8.90 -11.41 5.93
CA ALA A 124 -8.31 -11.16 4.61
C ALA A 124 -6.78 -11.28 4.68
N ARG A 125 -6.19 -11.62 3.53
CA ARG A 125 -4.75 -11.61 3.31
C ARG A 125 -4.45 -10.87 2.02
N TYR A 126 -3.57 -9.88 2.08
CA TYR A 126 -3.29 -9.01 0.95
C TYR A 126 -1.85 -8.51 1.00
N LEU A 127 -1.36 -8.08 -0.16
CA LEU A 127 -0.09 -7.36 -0.25
C LEU A 127 -0.36 -5.87 -0.44
N THR A 128 0.46 -5.04 0.18
CA THR A 128 0.61 -3.63 -0.20
C THR A 128 2.02 -3.39 -0.74
N LEU A 129 2.11 -2.73 -1.88
CA LEU A 129 3.36 -2.35 -2.51
C LEU A 129 3.46 -0.84 -2.56
N HIS A 130 4.63 -0.31 -2.20
CA HIS A 130 4.89 1.12 -2.18
C HIS A 130 6.02 1.48 -3.15
N THR A 131 5.74 2.36 -4.11
CA THR A 131 6.68 2.75 -5.16
C THR A 131 6.70 4.27 -5.33
N PRO A 132 7.82 4.96 -5.03
CA PRO A 132 9.03 4.44 -4.36
C PRO A 132 8.73 3.94 -2.93
N SER A 133 9.68 3.22 -2.34
CA SER A 133 9.56 2.71 -0.97
C SER A 133 9.55 3.84 0.08
N GLY A 134 9.46 3.47 1.36
CA GLY A 134 9.52 4.42 2.49
C GLY A 134 8.40 4.21 3.50
N PHE A 135 7.30 3.58 3.09
CA PHE A 135 6.22 3.17 4.00
C PHE A 135 6.70 2.09 4.98
N ASP A 136 7.58 1.19 4.54
CA ASP A 136 8.26 0.21 5.39
C ASP A 136 9.03 0.86 6.55
N ALA A 137 9.67 2.00 6.30
CA ALA A 137 10.34 2.76 7.35
C ALA A 137 9.35 3.42 8.33
N PHE A 138 8.18 3.85 7.84
CA PHE A 138 7.10 4.34 8.70
C PHE A 138 6.53 3.24 9.59
N VAL A 139 6.23 2.07 9.02
CA VAL A 139 5.73 0.90 9.77
C VAL A 139 6.72 0.50 10.88
N ARG A 140 8.03 0.52 10.60
CA ARG A 140 9.06 0.30 11.65
C ARG A 140 9.09 1.35 12.74
N ALA A 141 8.84 2.61 12.39
CA ALA A 141 8.89 3.72 13.35
C ALA A 141 7.64 3.78 14.24
N ALA A 142 6.49 3.41 13.69
CA ALA A 142 5.19 3.50 14.36
C ALA A 142 4.72 2.18 14.99
N GLY A 143 5.21 1.05 14.47
CA GLY A 143 4.85 -0.29 14.91
C GLY A 143 5.72 -0.85 16.02
N HIS A 144 5.39 -2.07 16.45
CA HIS A 144 6.05 -2.79 17.54
C HIS A 144 6.36 -4.23 17.11
N PRO A 145 7.19 -4.99 17.85
CA PRO A 145 7.37 -6.42 17.56
C PRO A 145 6.03 -7.18 17.58
N GLU A 146 5.90 -8.19 16.70
CA GLU A 146 4.73 -9.09 16.68
C GLU A 146 4.38 -9.61 18.08
N GLY A 147 3.08 -9.56 18.43
CA GLY A 147 2.59 -9.95 19.75
C GLY A 147 2.65 -8.87 20.82
N PHE A 148 3.17 -7.68 20.50
CA PHE A 148 3.07 -6.53 21.39
C PHE A 148 1.61 -6.11 21.58
N THR A 149 1.16 -6.03 22.84
CA THR A 149 -0.17 -5.52 23.19
C THR A 149 -0.03 -4.12 23.75
N HIS A 150 -0.64 -3.14 23.09
CA HIS A 150 -0.58 -1.77 23.57
C HIS A 150 -1.47 -1.63 24.83
N PRO A 151 -0.96 -1.02 25.92
CA PRO A 151 -1.75 -0.83 27.15
C PRO A 151 -2.90 0.16 26.95
N ASP A 152 -2.70 1.14 26.09
CA ASP A 152 -3.66 2.19 25.73
C ASP A 152 -3.92 2.22 24.21
N PRO A 153 -4.96 2.87 23.70
CA PRO A 153 -5.05 3.18 22.27
C PRO A 153 -3.87 4.06 21.82
N PRO A 154 -3.36 3.89 20.58
CA PRO A 154 -2.34 4.78 20.03
C PRO A 154 -2.80 6.24 20.03
N ASP A 155 -1.92 7.18 20.39
CA ASP A 155 -2.19 8.62 20.27
C ASP A 155 -2.32 9.01 18.77
N PRO A 156 -3.52 9.38 18.30
CA PRO A 156 -3.73 9.71 16.89
C PRO A 156 -2.92 10.93 16.43
N GLU A 157 -2.64 11.88 17.33
CA GLU A 157 -1.89 13.09 16.99
C GLU A 157 -0.40 12.77 16.85
N ALA A 158 0.15 11.93 17.73
CA ALA A 158 1.51 11.42 17.61
C ALA A 158 1.69 10.60 16.32
N LEU A 159 0.74 9.72 16.01
CA LEU A 159 0.76 8.95 14.76
C LEU A 159 0.73 9.87 13.54
N THR A 160 -0.13 10.90 13.54
CA THR A 160 -0.21 11.88 12.45
C THR A 160 1.10 12.63 12.25
N ARG A 161 1.72 13.13 13.33
CA ARG A 161 3.02 13.81 13.25
C ARG A 161 4.14 12.89 12.76
N LEU A 162 4.11 11.62 13.15
CA LEU A 162 5.09 10.64 12.70
C LEU A 162 4.88 10.30 11.22
N ALA A 163 3.65 10.00 10.81
CA ALA A 163 3.27 9.67 9.44
C ALA A 163 3.74 10.74 8.43
N ALA A 164 3.57 12.02 8.79
CA ALA A 164 3.99 13.14 7.95
C ALA A 164 5.50 13.13 7.63
N GLN A 165 6.35 12.67 8.54
CA GLN A 165 7.81 12.57 8.31
C GLN A 165 8.16 11.55 7.22
N TYR A 166 7.28 10.59 6.98
CA TYR A 166 7.41 9.57 5.95
C TYR A 166 6.56 9.86 4.71
N GLY A 167 5.99 11.06 4.62
CA GLY A 167 5.18 11.47 3.47
C GLY A 167 3.79 10.84 3.43
N VAL A 168 3.26 10.43 4.58
CA VAL A 168 1.87 9.96 4.75
C VAL A 168 1.09 11.06 5.47
N GLU A 169 0.06 11.59 4.82
CA GLU A 169 -0.83 12.59 5.42
C GLU A 169 -2.15 11.93 5.83
N ILE A 170 -2.38 11.79 7.13
CA ILE A 170 -3.66 11.29 7.67
C ILE A 170 -4.68 12.43 7.65
N VAL A 171 -5.82 12.20 7.01
CA VAL A 171 -6.86 13.22 6.77
C VAL A 171 -8.22 12.87 7.39
N GLY A 172 -8.37 11.68 7.96
CA GLY A 172 -9.63 11.28 8.59
C GLY A 172 -9.61 9.91 9.25
N PRO A 173 -10.72 9.51 9.88
CA PRO A 173 -10.86 8.21 10.51
C PRO A 173 -10.91 7.08 9.46
N PRO A 174 -10.70 5.81 9.85
CA PRO A 174 -10.88 4.67 8.95
C PRO A 174 -12.30 4.56 8.40
N PRO A 175 -12.48 3.99 7.19
CA PRO A 175 -13.78 3.59 6.67
C PRO A 175 -14.48 2.57 7.58
N LEU A 176 -15.81 2.57 7.58
CA LEU A 176 -16.60 1.54 8.26
C LEU A 176 -16.71 0.27 7.40
N PRO A 177 -16.62 -0.93 8.03
CA PRO A 177 -16.73 -2.24 7.35
C PRO A 177 -18.15 -2.59 6.89
#